data_AF-A0A0M4DBT9-F1
#
_entry.id   AF-A0A0M4DBT9-F1
#
_cell.length_a   1.000
_cell.length_b   1.000
_cell.length_c   1.000
_cell.angle_alpha   90.00
_cell.angle_beta   90.00
_cell.angle_gamma   90.00
#
_symmetry.space_group_name_H-M   'P 1'
#
loop_
_entity.id
_entity.type
_entity.pdbx_description
1 polymer ?
#
loop_
_entity_poly.entity_id
_entity_poly.type
_entity_poly.pdbx_seq_one_letter_code
_entity_poly.pdbx_strand_id
1 'polypeptide(L)'
;MTTRPYTGPPADAAEEKAGGTEVRPSARRSVAALWRRPVEAVRRPPGPGPAPWVKVWRVLGPGVWARATGRGPGGRRATAAFLRRRMLVLPALALVALALCAAAYSDVHGRSDRLRHRSVPALEGLAQARTSLVLAGKQAELRLLEARQAGRVELGETYRSRLTEASQSLNRVAQTGALSRGQEQELRVVSGLVVAYGDKIAWADRNRSSKLLRTAGVEYAAGLLGSPDTDPAEGQDPTTVLDRIEEMESLLRQESGDLAAWSPLTLTAAGAAVLTTALFGFLTVGTAVFLRDRLRLVSLQLAAGALPVLVTPLLLAFGGAQEHGAQQDVHAAVAGLADLEADEGAPRAIERAADAAHTRMSVADPDGWSLTAGITVPAAGLGAVACGVTLYLYGRPYPAARTRRTYTDA
;
A
#
# COMPACT_ATOMS: atom_id res chain seq x y z
N MET A 1 43.47 31.08 14.88
CA MET A 1 43.54 29.77 15.56
C MET A 1 43.91 30.03 17.01
N THR A 2 42.92 30.01 17.90
CA THR A 2 43.11 30.16 19.34
C THR A 2 41.96 29.47 20.03
N THR A 3 42.20 28.23 20.46
CA THR A 3 41.30 27.35 21.17
C THR A 3 41.21 27.74 22.65
N ARG A 4 39.99 27.92 23.16
CA ARG A 4 39.71 27.96 24.60
C ARG A 4 39.23 26.57 25.06
N PRO A 5 39.78 26.01 26.16
CA PRO A 5 39.24 24.81 26.78
C PRO A 5 38.13 25.17 27.78
N TYR A 6 37.02 24.41 27.75
CA TYR A 6 35.93 24.49 28.72
C TYR A 6 36.05 23.35 29.74
N THR A 7 36.21 23.72 31.00
CA THR A 7 36.21 22.87 32.19
C THR A 7 34.80 22.72 32.73
N GLY A 8 34.37 21.49 33.07
CA GLY A 8 33.07 21.14 33.66
C GLY A 8 32.82 21.74 35.06
N PRO A 9 31.69 21.41 35.72
CA PRO A 9 31.74 20.42 36.83
C PRO A 9 30.37 19.69 37.05
N PRO A 10 30.11 18.99 38.19
CA PRO A 10 30.36 17.57 38.39
C PRO A 10 29.10 16.75 38.76
N ALA A 11 29.28 15.44 38.88
CA ALA A 11 28.34 14.49 39.47
C ALA A 11 28.39 14.50 41.01
N ASP A 12 27.26 14.12 41.61
CA ASP A 12 27.04 13.50 42.93
C ASP A 12 27.15 14.34 44.23
N ALA A 13 25.98 14.53 44.88
CA ALA A 13 25.79 14.58 46.33
C ALA A 13 24.35 14.08 46.62
N ALA A 14 24.18 12.86 47.15
CA ALA A 14 24.09 12.54 48.58
C ALA A 14 22.95 13.33 49.28
N GLU A 15 21.80 12.68 49.51
CA GLU A 15 21.41 12.16 50.83
C GLU A 15 21.37 13.23 51.94
N GLU A 16 20.17 13.71 52.30
CA GLU A 16 19.85 13.85 53.73
C GLU A 16 18.35 13.74 54.01
N LYS A 17 18.08 13.12 55.16
CA LYS A 17 16.82 12.62 55.67
C LYS A 17 16.09 13.64 56.57
N ALA A 18 14.80 13.36 56.71
CA ALA A 18 13.99 13.43 57.95
C ALA A 18 13.31 14.76 58.37
N GLY A 19 12.02 14.61 58.69
CA GLY A 19 11.12 15.60 59.29
C GLY A 19 9.84 15.67 58.45
N GLY A 20 8.75 14.93 58.69
CA GLY A 20 8.14 14.65 59.98
C GLY A 20 6.98 15.62 60.20
N THR A 21 5.83 15.39 59.56
CA THR A 21 4.55 15.99 59.98
C THR A 21 3.42 14.97 59.84
N GLU A 22 2.75 14.82 60.96
CA GLU A 22 1.58 14.00 61.22
C GLU A 22 0.41 14.37 60.29
N VAL A 23 -0.19 13.38 59.64
CA VAL A 23 -1.56 13.50 59.14
C VAL A 23 -2.40 12.37 59.73
N ARG A 24 -3.29 12.81 60.63
CA ARG A 24 -4.29 12.04 61.35
C ARG A 24 -5.22 11.24 60.43
N PRO A 25 -5.68 10.05 60.86
CA PRO A 25 -6.62 9.22 60.12
C PRO A 25 -8.05 9.55 60.55
N SER A 26 -8.82 10.26 59.72
CA SER A 26 -10.26 10.47 59.96
C SER A 26 -11.05 10.57 58.66
N ALA A 27 -11.19 9.45 57.94
CA ALA A 27 -12.20 9.29 56.90
C ALA A 27 -12.51 7.81 56.60
N ARG A 28 -12.60 6.98 57.65
CA ARG A 28 -13.11 5.59 57.55
C ARG A 28 -14.34 5.45 58.41
N ARG A 29 -15.49 5.97 57.95
CA ARG A 29 -16.84 5.60 58.41
C ARG A 29 -17.89 6.31 57.53
N SER A 30 -17.95 5.95 56.26
CA SER A 30 -19.13 6.20 55.39
C SER A 30 -19.17 5.24 54.19
N VAL A 31 -18.61 4.03 54.33
CA VAL A 31 -18.55 3.02 53.24
C VAL A 31 -19.62 1.93 53.39
N ALA A 32 -20.35 1.88 54.51
CA ALA A 32 -21.32 0.80 54.78
C ALA A 32 -22.77 1.11 54.32
N ALA A 33 -23.07 2.33 53.87
CA ALA A 33 -24.45 2.72 53.51
C ALA A 33 -24.71 2.88 52.00
N LEU A 34 -23.68 2.74 51.15
CA LEU A 34 -23.82 2.88 49.69
C LEU A 34 -24.01 1.54 48.94
N TRP A 35 -24.07 0.42 49.66
CA TRP A 35 -24.14 -0.95 49.09
C TRP A 35 -25.51 -1.62 49.18
N ARG A 36 -26.58 -0.86 49.43
CA ARG A 36 -27.96 -1.35 49.29
C ARG A 36 -28.71 -0.53 48.24
N ARG A 37 -28.27 -0.61 46.99
CA ARG A 37 -29.17 -0.39 45.86
C ARG A 37 -29.77 -1.73 45.46
N PRO A 38 -31.08 -1.82 45.19
CA PRO A 38 -31.68 -3.02 44.65
C PRO A 38 -30.98 -3.33 43.32
N VAL A 39 -30.55 -4.58 43.16
CA VAL A 39 -30.08 -5.12 41.88
C VAL A 39 -31.32 -5.20 40.99
N GLU A 40 -31.71 -4.05 40.43
CA GLU A 40 -32.57 -4.02 39.25
C GLU A 40 -31.86 -4.87 38.21
N ALA A 41 -32.56 -5.90 37.75
CA ALA A 41 -32.10 -6.83 36.75
C ALA A 41 -31.59 -6.03 35.54
N VAL A 42 -30.27 -5.87 35.46
CA VAL A 42 -29.57 -5.44 34.27
C VAL A 42 -29.90 -6.51 33.23
N ARG A 43 -30.96 -6.28 32.46
CA ARG A 43 -31.29 -7.03 31.26
C ARG A 43 -30.04 -6.95 30.41
N ARG A 44 -29.24 -8.02 30.44
CA ARG A 44 -28.11 -8.17 29.54
C ARG A 44 -28.64 -7.86 28.14
N PRO A 45 -28.06 -6.87 27.42
CA PRO A 45 -28.44 -6.66 26.04
C PRO A 45 -28.32 -8.01 25.33
N PRO A 46 -29.28 -8.39 24.47
CA PRO A 46 -29.20 -9.63 23.73
C PRO A 46 -27.82 -9.66 23.06
N GLY A 47 -26.98 -10.59 23.49
CA GLY A 47 -25.64 -10.72 22.94
C GLY A 47 -25.75 -10.85 21.42
N PRO A 48 -24.79 -10.29 20.65
CA PRO A 48 -24.82 -10.40 19.20
C PRO A 48 -25.07 -11.86 18.85
N GLY A 49 -26.20 -12.13 18.19
CA GLY A 49 -26.58 -13.48 17.83
C GLY A 49 -25.42 -14.15 17.10
N PRO A 50 -25.23 -15.48 17.25
CA PRO A 50 -24.14 -16.16 16.59
C PRO A 50 -24.14 -15.81 15.12
N ALA A 51 -23.00 -15.33 14.62
CA ALA A 51 -22.87 -14.83 13.28
C ALA A 51 -23.43 -15.85 12.27
N PRO A 52 -24.10 -15.39 11.19
CA PRO A 52 -24.89 -16.24 10.30
C PRO A 52 -24.11 -17.45 9.74
N TRP A 53 -22.79 -17.32 9.57
CA TRP A 53 -21.92 -18.41 9.13
C TRP A 53 -21.84 -19.60 10.10
N VAL A 54 -22.05 -19.40 11.41
CA VAL A 54 -22.05 -20.47 12.44
C VAL A 54 -23.25 -21.41 12.25
N LYS A 55 -24.41 -20.88 11.83
CA LYS A 55 -25.60 -21.69 11.54
C LYS A 55 -25.40 -22.52 10.26
N VAL A 56 -24.82 -21.93 9.23
CA VAL A 56 -24.47 -22.62 7.98
C VAL A 56 -23.50 -23.78 8.24
N TRP A 57 -22.47 -23.55 9.06
CA TRP A 57 -21.52 -24.58 9.46
C TRP A 57 -22.13 -25.70 10.30
N ARG A 58 -23.15 -25.45 11.13
CA ARG A 58 -23.83 -26.52 11.89
C ARG A 58 -24.63 -27.47 11.01
N VAL A 59 -25.22 -26.97 9.92
CA VAL A 59 -26.09 -27.77 9.04
C VAL A 59 -25.25 -28.50 7.99
N LEU A 60 -24.25 -27.83 7.38
CA LEU A 60 -23.41 -28.43 6.35
C LEU A 60 -22.20 -29.18 6.91
N GLY A 61 -21.74 -28.80 8.11
CA GLY A 61 -20.52 -29.31 8.73
C GLY A 61 -20.49 -30.83 8.93
N PRO A 62 -21.53 -31.49 9.46
CA PRO A 62 -21.47 -32.91 9.75
C PRO A 62 -21.30 -33.78 8.50
N GLY A 63 -22.04 -33.48 7.43
CA GLY A 63 -21.98 -34.24 6.18
C GLY A 63 -20.67 -34.00 5.41
N VAL A 64 -20.21 -32.74 5.36
CA VAL A 64 -18.94 -32.38 4.72
C VAL A 64 -17.75 -32.94 5.49
N TRP A 65 -17.79 -32.92 6.82
CA TRP A 65 -16.78 -33.53 7.69
C TRP A 65 -16.76 -35.05 7.60
N ALA A 66 -17.93 -35.69 7.53
CA ALA A 66 -18.03 -37.13 7.30
C ALA A 66 -17.35 -37.50 5.95
N ARG A 67 -17.62 -36.75 4.87
CA ARG A 67 -16.90 -36.93 3.60
C ARG A 67 -15.40 -36.63 3.70
N ALA A 68 -15.00 -35.62 4.47
CA ALA A 68 -13.60 -35.25 4.68
C ALA A 68 -12.82 -36.38 5.36
N THR A 69 -13.42 -37.00 6.38
CA THR A 69 -12.88 -38.13 7.17
C THR A 69 -13.16 -39.51 6.55
N GLY A 70 -13.77 -39.58 5.38
CA GLY A 70 -14.03 -40.85 4.67
C GLY A 70 -15.20 -41.68 5.22
N ARG A 71 -16.04 -41.13 6.12
CA ARG A 71 -17.30 -41.70 6.58
C ARG A 71 -18.42 -41.31 5.60
N GLY A 72 -18.90 -42.25 4.80
CA GLY A 72 -19.98 -42.02 3.83
C GLY A 72 -21.34 -42.52 4.32
N PRO A 73 -22.46 -42.06 3.75
CA PRO A 73 -23.82 -42.52 4.09
C PRO A 73 -24.06 -44.02 3.82
N GLY A 74 -23.22 -44.66 3.00
CA GLY A 74 -23.23 -46.11 2.72
C GLY A 74 -22.13 -46.91 3.43
N GLY A 75 -21.54 -46.39 4.51
CA GLY A 75 -20.46 -47.06 5.26
C GLY A 75 -19.04 -46.56 4.96
N ARG A 76 -18.04 -47.29 5.46
CA ARG A 76 -16.61 -46.91 5.37
C ARG A 76 -16.09 -47.14 3.95
N ARG A 77 -15.58 -46.09 3.28
CA ARG A 77 -14.94 -46.23 1.95
C ARG A 77 -13.67 -47.09 2.02
N ALA A 78 -13.37 -47.79 0.91
CA ALA A 78 -12.11 -48.50 0.74
C ALA A 78 -10.91 -47.53 0.88
N THR A 79 -9.96 -47.84 1.76
CA THR A 79 -8.82 -46.97 2.11
C THR A 79 -8.07 -46.50 0.87
N ALA A 80 -7.79 -47.41 -0.06
CA ALA A 80 -7.02 -47.14 -1.26
C ALA A 80 -7.72 -46.18 -2.25
N ALA A 81 -9.05 -46.23 -2.36
CA ALA A 81 -9.80 -45.32 -3.23
C ALA A 81 -9.83 -43.89 -2.65
N PHE A 82 -9.97 -43.78 -1.32
CA PHE A 82 -9.95 -42.50 -0.62
C PHE A 82 -8.58 -41.81 -0.74
N LEU A 83 -7.48 -42.54 -0.48
CA LEU A 83 -6.12 -42.01 -0.56
C LEU A 83 -5.75 -41.59 -1.99
N ARG A 84 -6.10 -42.39 -3.00
CA ARG A 84 -5.86 -42.04 -4.41
C ARG A 84 -6.55 -40.74 -4.83
N ARG A 85 -7.79 -40.51 -4.38
CA ARG A 85 -8.48 -39.24 -4.65
C ARG A 85 -7.77 -38.06 -3.96
N ARG A 86 -7.36 -38.22 -2.70
CA ARG A 86 -6.67 -37.17 -1.93
C ARG A 86 -5.30 -36.84 -2.48
N MET A 87 -4.60 -37.83 -3.03
CA MET A 87 -3.30 -37.69 -3.68
C MET A 87 -3.32 -36.68 -4.84
N LEU A 88 -4.43 -36.58 -5.57
CA LEU A 88 -4.57 -35.59 -6.66
C LEU A 88 -5.21 -34.29 -6.19
N VAL A 89 -6.24 -34.38 -5.34
CA VAL A 89 -7.04 -33.21 -4.94
C VAL A 89 -6.25 -32.25 -4.04
N LEU A 90 -5.45 -32.75 -3.08
CA LEU A 90 -4.70 -31.87 -2.18
C LEU A 90 -3.61 -31.06 -2.90
N PRO A 91 -2.70 -31.64 -3.69
CA PRO A 91 -1.70 -30.85 -4.40
C PRO A 91 -2.34 -29.93 -5.44
N ALA A 92 -3.40 -30.35 -6.13
CA ALA A 92 -4.10 -29.47 -7.06
C ALA A 92 -4.71 -28.24 -6.35
N LEU A 93 -5.38 -28.44 -5.20
CA LEU A 93 -5.91 -27.32 -4.41
C LEU A 93 -4.79 -26.41 -3.87
N ALA A 94 -3.68 -26.99 -3.42
CA ALA A 94 -2.54 -26.22 -2.95
C ALA A 94 -1.95 -25.34 -4.07
N LEU A 95 -1.74 -25.90 -5.26
CA LEU A 95 -1.21 -25.15 -6.41
C LEU A 95 -2.17 -24.06 -6.88
N VAL A 96 -3.49 -24.33 -6.91
CA VAL A 96 -4.49 -23.32 -7.24
C VAL A 96 -4.50 -22.20 -6.21
N ALA A 97 -4.45 -22.53 -4.91
CA ALA A 97 -4.38 -21.53 -3.85
C ALA A 97 -3.11 -20.67 -3.98
N LEU A 98 -1.95 -21.28 -4.25
CA LEU A 98 -0.69 -20.56 -4.45
C LEU A 98 -0.72 -19.67 -5.68
N ALA A 99 -1.26 -20.14 -6.80
CA ALA A 99 -1.39 -19.33 -8.00
C ALA A 99 -2.29 -18.10 -7.77
N LEU A 100 -3.41 -18.27 -7.06
CA LEU A 100 -4.31 -17.16 -6.71
C LEU A 100 -3.64 -16.17 -5.74
N CYS A 101 -2.91 -16.66 -4.73
CA CYS A 101 -2.18 -15.80 -3.80
C CYS A 101 -1.07 -15.02 -4.51
N ALA A 102 -0.29 -15.70 -5.35
CA ALA A 102 0.80 -15.08 -6.11
C ALA A 102 0.26 -14.03 -7.08
N ALA A 103 -0.84 -14.32 -7.78
CA ALA A 103 -1.51 -13.36 -8.66
C ALA A 103 -1.99 -12.12 -7.88
N ALA A 104 -2.72 -12.32 -6.78
CA ALA A 104 -3.21 -11.22 -5.95
C ALA A 104 -2.06 -10.37 -5.37
N TYR A 105 -0.99 -11.02 -4.88
CA TYR A 105 0.19 -10.32 -4.37
C TYR A 105 0.93 -9.57 -5.48
N SER A 106 1.16 -10.19 -6.64
CA SER A 106 1.87 -9.55 -7.77
C SER A 106 1.15 -8.33 -8.31
N ASP A 107 -0.19 -8.31 -8.26
CA ASP A 107 -0.97 -7.15 -8.65
C ASP A 107 -0.82 -6.00 -7.64
N VAL A 108 -0.91 -6.28 -6.33
CA VAL A 108 -0.67 -5.26 -5.29
C VAL A 108 0.75 -4.71 -5.39
N HIS A 109 1.74 -5.59 -5.49
CA HIS A 109 3.16 -5.23 -5.58
C HIS A 109 3.47 -4.43 -6.84
N GLY A 110 2.93 -4.83 -7.99
CA GLY A 110 3.09 -4.10 -9.25
C GLY A 110 2.49 -2.69 -9.21
N ARG A 111 1.43 -2.45 -8.41
CA ARG A 111 0.89 -1.11 -8.19
C ARG A 111 1.76 -0.27 -7.26
N SER A 112 2.28 -0.87 -6.18
CA SER A 112 3.25 -0.23 -5.28
C SER A 112 4.47 0.26 -6.06
N ASP A 113 5.00 -0.60 -6.94
CA ASP A 113 6.15 -0.31 -7.79
C ASP A 113 5.88 0.85 -8.76
N ARG A 114 4.73 0.82 -9.46
CA ARG A 114 4.31 1.92 -10.35
C ARG A 114 4.15 3.24 -9.60
N LEU A 115 3.50 3.23 -8.44
CA LEU A 115 3.28 4.42 -7.63
C LEU A 115 4.63 5.02 -7.19
N ARG A 116 5.53 4.17 -6.68
CA ARG A 116 6.86 4.55 -6.17
C ARG A 116 7.77 5.12 -7.26
N HIS A 117 7.85 4.46 -8.41
CA HIS A 117 8.87 4.77 -9.42
C HIS A 117 8.37 5.68 -10.54
N ARG A 118 7.06 5.86 -10.69
CA ARG A 118 6.48 6.65 -11.78
C ARG A 118 5.60 7.78 -11.27
N SER A 119 4.52 7.46 -10.57
CA SER A 119 3.49 8.45 -10.22
C SER A 119 3.99 9.49 -9.21
N VAL A 120 4.70 9.08 -8.15
CA VAL A 120 5.23 10.01 -7.14
C VAL A 120 6.24 11.00 -7.76
N PRO A 121 7.28 10.56 -8.50
CA PRO A 121 8.19 11.49 -9.18
C PRO A 121 7.51 12.39 -10.22
N ALA A 122 6.46 11.90 -10.89
CA ALA A 122 5.71 12.70 -11.86
C ALA A 122 4.93 13.82 -11.16
N LEU A 123 4.24 13.52 -10.06
CA LEU A 123 3.49 14.49 -9.28
C LEU A 123 4.41 15.52 -8.61
N GLU A 124 5.58 15.09 -8.11
CA GLU A 124 6.62 15.99 -7.62
C GLU A 124 7.09 16.96 -8.72
N GLY A 125 7.39 16.45 -9.91
CA GLY A 125 7.87 17.26 -11.03
C GLY A 125 6.82 18.22 -11.58
N LEU A 126 5.55 17.84 -11.62
CA LEU A 126 4.45 18.75 -12.00
C LEU A 126 4.27 19.86 -10.97
N ALA A 127 4.25 19.52 -9.68
CA ALA A 127 4.12 20.51 -8.61
C ALA A 127 5.30 21.49 -8.60
N GLN A 128 6.52 21.01 -8.86
CA GLN A 128 7.70 21.86 -8.99
C GLN A 128 7.61 22.76 -10.22
N ALA A 129 7.13 22.26 -11.36
CA ALA A 129 6.91 23.08 -12.54
C ALA A 129 5.86 24.17 -12.29
N ARG A 130 4.71 23.82 -11.70
CA ARG A 130 3.63 24.76 -11.33
C ARG A 130 4.16 25.88 -10.44
N THR A 131 4.81 25.53 -9.33
CA THR A 131 5.33 26.51 -8.37
C THR A 131 6.43 27.39 -8.94
N SER A 132 7.39 26.83 -9.70
CA SER A 132 8.44 27.61 -10.36
C SER A 132 7.88 28.56 -11.43
N LEU A 133 6.84 28.17 -12.17
CA LEU A 133 6.17 29.05 -13.14
C LEU A 133 5.44 30.21 -12.47
N VAL A 134 4.70 29.95 -11.39
CA VAL A 134 4.01 31.00 -10.62
C VAL A 134 5.02 32.00 -10.04
N LEU A 135 6.12 31.51 -9.45
CA LEU A 135 7.19 32.38 -8.93
C LEU A 135 7.87 33.18 -10.05
N ALA A 136 8.09 32.56 -11.22
CA ALA A 136 8.62 33.27 -12.38
C ALA A 136 7.67 34.39 -12.85
N GLY A 137 6.36 34.14 -12.88
CA GLY A 137 5.32 35.12 -13.20
C GLY A 137 5.34 36.31 -12.24
N LYS A 138 5.25 36.04 -10.93
CA LYS A 138 5.33 37.07 -9.88
C LYS A 138 6.60 37.92 -10.02
N GLN A 139 7.75 37.28 -10.25
CA GLN A 139 9.02 38.01 -10.42
C GLN A 139 9.05 38.87 -11.68
N ALA A 140 8.48 38.41 -12.79
CA ALA A 140 8.40 39.16 -14.03
C ALA A 140 7.52 40.41 -13.86
N GLU A 141 6.36 40.28 -13.22
CA GLU A 141 5.45 41.39 -12.92
C GLU A 141 6.11 42.44 -12.02
N LEU A 142 6.68 42.03 -10.88
CA LEU A 142 7.38 42.92 -9.96
C LEU A 142 8.49 43.73 -10.66
N ARG A 143 9.30 43.07 -11.50
CA ARG A 143 10.45 43.70 -12.16
C ARG A 143 10.06 44.57 -13.35
N LEU A 144 9.06 44.18 -14.13
CA LEU A 144 8.67 44.90 -15.36
C LEU A 144 7.60 45.97 -15.11
N LEU A 145 6.71 45.80 -14.13
CA LEU A 145 5.59 46.72 -13.90
C LEU A 145 5.81 47.62 -12.68
N GLU A 146 6.34 47.09 -11.58
CA GLU A 146 6.39 47.83 -10.31
C GLU A 146 7.73 48.53 -10.03
N ALA A 147 8.82 48.04 -10.61
CA ALA A 147 10.15 48.61 -10.37
C ALA A 147 10.22 50.09 -10.84
N ARG A 148 10.21 51.01 -9.87
CA ARG A 148 10.20 52.48 -10.04
C ARG A 148 11.34 53.04 -10.90
N GLN A 149 12.41 52.29 -11.10
CA GLN A 149 13.53 52.60 -12.00
C GLN A 149 13.45 51.75 -13.27
N ALA A 150 12.38 51.98 -14.04
CA ALA A 150 11.92 51.22 -15.20
C ALA A 150 12.85 51.24 -16.44
N GLY A 151 14.17 51.17 -16.24
CA GLY A 151 15.14 51.18 -17.34
C GLY A 151 16.52 50.59 -17.04
N ARG A 152 16.79 50.09 -15.82
CA ARG A 152 18.14 49.54 -15.48
C ARG A 152 18.17 48.15 -14.87
N VAL A 153 17.04 47.59 -14.46
CA VAL A 153 17.02 46.25 -13.89
C VAL A 153 16.66 45.29 -15.02
N GLU A 154 17.66 44.66 -15.61
CA GLU A 154 17.45 43.56 -16.56
C GLU A 154 16.60 42.47 -15.91
N LEU A 155 15.86 41.72 -16.74
CA LEU A 155 15.19 40.49 -16.34
C LEU A 155 16.18 39.65 -15.51
N GLY A 156 15.94 39.56 -14.20
CA GLY A 156 16.95 39.06 -13.27
C GLY A 156 17.26 37.59 -13.49
N GLU A 157 18.47 37.17 -13.10
CA GLU A 157 18.91 35.76 -13.14
C GLU A 157 17.91 34.81 -12.46
N THR A 158 17.25 35.28 -11.41
CA THR A 158 16.18 34.55 -10.71
C THR A 158 15.04 34.13 -11.64
N TYR A 159 14.57 35.00 -12.53
CA TYR A 159 13.49 34.66 -13.47
C TYR A 159 13.92 33.52 -14.41
N ARG A 160 15.11 33.66 -15.01
CA ARG A 160 15.65 32.66 -15.97
C ARG A 160 15.88 31.32 -15.27
N SER A 161 16.40 31.35 -14.05
CA SER A 161 16.59 30.17 -13.22
C SER A 161 15.25 29.45 -12.97
N ARG A 162 14.19 30.17 -12.59
CA ARG A 162 12.86 29.59 -12.32
C ARG A 162 12.21 29.02 -13.57
N LEU A 163 12.32 29.72 -14.71
CA LEU A 163 11.79 29.21 -15.99
C LEU A 163 12.52 27.95 -16.47
N THR A 164 13.85 27.92 -16.28
CA THR A 164 14.68 26.75 -16.58
C THR A 164 14.33 25.58 -15.68
N GLU A 165 14.15 25.83 -14.37
CA GLU A 165 13.73 24.82 -13.39
C GLU A 165 12.36 24.21 -13.75
N ALA A 166 11.39 25.05 -14.14
CA ALA A 166 10.10 24.56 -14.61
C ALA A 166 10.23 23.67 -15.85
N SER A 167 10.99 24.11 -16.86
CA SER A 167 11.21 23.35 -18.10
C SER A 167 11.91 22.01 -17.84
N GLN A 168 12.92 22.00 -16.95
CA GLN A 168 13.61 20.79 -16.53
C GLN A 168 12.69 19.83 -15.77
N SER A 169 11.81 20.37 -14.92
CA SER A 169 10.83 19.57 -14.17
C SER A 169 9.81 18.92 -15.10
N LEU A 170 9.25 19.66 -16.08
CA LEU A 170 8.37 19.10 -17.10
C LEU A 170 9.07 18.00 -17.92
N ASN A 171 10.33 18.22 -18.31
CA ASN A 171 11.10 17.20 -19.02
C ASN A 171 11.37 15.95 -18.16
N ARG A 172 11.61 16.11 -16.85
CA ARG A 172 11.70 14.97 -15.91
C ARG A 172 10.37 14.21 -15.87
N VAL A 173 9.23 14.90 -15.79
CA VAL A 173 7.89 14.27 -15.82
C VAL A 173 7.72 13.41 -17.07
N ALA A 174 8.10 13.92 -18.25
CA ALA A 174 8.04 13.16 -19.50
C ALA A 174 8.86 11.86 -19.45
N GLN A 175 9.94 11.83 -18.68
CA GLN A 175 10.84 10.68 -18.56
C GLN A 175 10.37 9.64 -17.53
N THR A 176 9.45 9.99 -16.62
CA THR A 176 8.94 9.07 -15.59
C THR A 176 8.14 7.89 -16.15
N GLY A 177 7.57 8.04 -17.35
CA GLY A 177 6.66 7.07 -17.94
C GLY A 177 5.36 6.85 -17.13
N ALA A 178 5.01 7.81 -16.26
CA ALA A 178 3.75 7.81 -15.52
C ALA A 178 2.57 8.28 -16.37
N LEU A 179 2.83 9.14 -17.36
CA LEU A 179 1.80 9.74 -18.20
C LEU A 179 1.28 8.76 -19.25
N SER A 180 -0.02 8.79 -19.49
CA SER A 180 -0.64 8.18 -20.67
C SER A 180 -0.22 8.92 -21.94
N ARG A 181 -0.37 8.29 -23.12
CA ARG A 181 -0.05 8.92 -24.41
C ARG A 181 -0.78 10.25 -24.65
N GLY A 182 -2.01 10.39 -24.12
CA GLY A 182 -2.76 11.63 -24.19
C GLY A 182 -2.12 12.73 -23.33
N GLN A 183 -1.78 12.39 -22.08
CA GLN A 183 -1.10 13.31 -21.16
C GLN A 183 0.33 13.65 -21.62
N GLU A 184 1.06 12.74 -22.27
CA GLU A 184 2.36 13.05 -22.87
C GLU A 184 2.23 14.09 -23.99
N GLN A 185 1.19 14.00 -24.80
CA GLN A 185 0.93 14.99 -25.85
C GLN A 185 0.54 16.33 -25.23
N GLU A 186 -0.28 16.33 -24.18
CA GLU A 186 -0.64 17.51 -23.42
C GLU A 186 0.59 18.18 -22.79
N LEU A 187 1.49 17.40 -22.20
CA LEU A 187 2.76 17.88 -21.65
C LEU A 187 3.65 18.57 -22.71
N ARG A 188 3.63 18.10 -23.97
CA ARG A 188 4.34 18.77 -25.07
C ARG A 188 3.70 20.11 -25.42
N VAL A 189 2.37 20.21 -25.39
CA VAL A 189 1.64 21.47 -25.59
C VAL A 189 1.99 22.45 -24.47
N VAL A 190 1.93 22.01 -23.21
CA VAL A 190 2.34 22.78 -22.03
C VAL A 190 3.78 23.27 -22.17
N SER A 191 4.71 22.39 -22.56
CA SER A 191 6.12 22.76 -22.78
C SER A 191 6.26 23.83 -23.88
N GLY A 192 5.50 23.73 -24.97
CA GLY A 192 5.45 24.74 -26.03
C GLY A 192 4.89 26.08 -25.56
N LEU A 193 3.84 26.05 -24.73
CA LEU A 193 3.24 27.25 -24.14
C LEU A 193 4.18 27.93 -23.14
N VAL A 194 4.96 27.17 -22.36
CA VAL A 194 6.00 27.72 -21.47
C VAL A 194 7.09 28.47 -22.25
N VAL A 195 7.50 27.93 -23.41
CA VAL A 195 8.42 28.64 -24.32
C VAL A 195 7.79 29.93 -24.84
N ALA A 196 6.53 29.87 -25.29
CA ALA A 196 5.80 31.04 -25.76
C ALA A 196 5.65 32.11 -24.65
N TYR A 197 5.41 31.70 -23.41
CA TYR A 197 5.42 32.58 -22.25
C TYR A 197 6.77 33.29 -22.09
N GLY A 198 7.88 32.54 -22.11
CA GLY A 198 9.23 33.08 -22.04
C GLY A 198 9.52 34.11 -23.13
N ASP A 199 9.09 33.83 -24.36
CA ASP A 199 9.24 34.74 -25.51
C ASP A 199 8.48 36.06 -25.34
N LYS A 200 7.29 36.00 -24.73
CA LYS A 200 6.45 37.20 -24.48
C LYS A 200 7.02 38.07 -23.38
N ILE A 201 7.54 37.47 -22.31
CA ILE A 201 8.29 38.21 -21.29
C ILE A 201 9.57 38.82 -21.88
N ALA A 202 10.32 38.08 -22.69
CA ALA A 202 11.50 38.61 -23.36
C ALA A 202 11.16 39.76 -24.33
N TRP A 203 10.00 39.69 -25.01
CA TRP A 203 9.49 40.79 -25.82
C TRP A 203 9.15 42.03 -24.97
N ALA A 204 8.52 41.84 -23.80
CA ALA A 204 8.23 42.93 -22.87
C ALA A 204 9.52 43.60 -22.36
N ASP A 205 10.55 42.82 -22.04
CA ASP A 205 11.87 43.31 -21.60
C ASP A 205 12.60 44.12 -22.69
N ARG A 206 12.60 43.61 -23.95
CA ARG A 206 13.15 44.36 -25.10
C ARG A 206 12.45 45.71 -25.32
N ASN A 207 11.16 45.78 -25.01
CA ASN A 207 10.35 46.99 -25.15
C ASN A 207 10.24 47.81 -23.86
N ARG A 208 11.21 47.68 -22.94
CA ARG A 208 11.21 48.37 -21.64
C ARG A 208 11.01 49.89 -21.69
N SER A 209 11.36 50.56 -22.79
CA SER A 209 11.16 52.01 -22.95
C SER A 209 9.70 52.42 -23.17
N SER A 210 8.86 51.52 -23.67
CA SER A 210 7.44 51.77 -23.92
C SER A 210 6.58 51.12 -22.86
N LYS A 211 5.95 51.93 -21.99
CA LYS A 211 5.05 51.43 -20.94
C LYS A 211 3.92 50.56 -21.53
N LEU A 212 3.31 51.01 -22.63
CA LEU A 212 2.19 50.31 -23.26
C LEU A 212 2.60 48.94 -23.80
N LEU A 213 3.70 48.85 -24.54
CA LEU A 213 4.17 47.57 -25.09
C LEU A 213 4.64 46.63 -23.96
N ARG A 214 5.35 47.16 -22.96
CA ARG A 214 5.77 46.37 -21.79
C ARG A 214 4.58 45.78 -21.05
N THR A 215 3.57 46.59 -20.73
CA THR A 215 2.35 46.13 -20.05
C THR A 215 1.60 45.09 -20.89
N ALA A 216 1.38 45.35 -22.18
CA ALA A 216 0.72 44.40 -23.07
C ALA A 216 1.46 43.05 -23.16
N GLY A 217 2.80 43.07 -23.09
CA GLY A 217 3.61 41.86 -23.14
C GLY A 217 3.51 41.02 -21.88
N VAL A 218 3.54 41.68 -20.71
CA VAL A 218 3.32 41.03 -19.42
C VAL A 218 1.90 40.49 -19.30
N GLU A 219 0.89 41.27 -19.70
CA GLU A 219 -0.52 40.86 -19.67
C GLU A 219 -0.81 39.66 -20.58
N TYR A 220 -0.25 39.66 -21.80
CA TYR A 220 -0.36 38.50 -22.69
C TYR A 220 0.35 37.26 -22.12
N ALA A 221 1.52 37.45 -21.50
CA ALA A 221 2.26 36.37 -20.85
C ALA A 221 1.49 35.80 -19.63
N ALA A 222 0.88 36.67 -18.82
CA ALA A 222 0.01 36.28 -17.72
C ALA A 222 -1.22 35.51 -18.23
N GLY A 223 -1.82 35.93 -19.34
CA GLY A 223 -2.91 35.21 -19.99
C GLY A 223 -2.52 33.81 -20.50
N LEU A 224 -1.27 33.61 -20.96
CA LEU A 224 -0.77 32.28 -21.33
C LEU A 224 -0.54 31.38 -20.11
N LEU A 225 0.00 31.93 -19.02
CA LEU A 225 0.21 31.17 -17.79
C LEU A 225 -1.12 30.78 -17.14
N GLY A 226 -2.11 31.66 -17.20
CA GLY A 226 -3.31 31.58 -16.37
C GLY A 226 -3.09 32.27 -15.03
N SER A 227 -4.17 32.78 -14.44
CA SER A 227 -4.11 33.36 -13.10
C SER A 227 -4.50 32.27 -12.09
N PRO A 228 -3.69 32.03 -11.05
CA PRO A 228 -3.96 30.99 -10.06
C PRO A 228 -5.24 31.23 -9.24
N ASP A 229 -5.81 32.45 -9.29
CA ASP A 229 -7.06 32.82 -8.60
C ASP A 229 -8.29 32.79 -9.53
N THR A 230 -8.13 32.45 -10.82
CA THR A 230 -9.28 32.33 -11.71
C THR A 230 -9.86 30.95 -11.54
N ASP A 231 -10.94 30.85 -10.74
CA ASP A 231 -11.77 29.64 -10.69
C ASP A 231 -12.09 29.24 -12.13
N PRO A 232 -11.75 28.00 -12.57
CA PRO A 232 -12.09 27.54 -13.89
C PRO A 232 -13.61 27.60 -14.00
N ALA A 233 -14.13 28.53 -14.80
CA ALA A 233 -15.55 28.63 -15.05
C ALA A 233 -16.04 27.27 -15.55
N GLU A 234 -16.95 26.63 -14.80
CA GLU A 234 -17.43 25.27 -15.06
C GLU A 234 -17.73 25.06 -16.55
N GLY A 235 -16.90 24.24 -17.21
CA GLY A 235 -17.13 23.75 -18.57
C GLY A 235 -16.29 24.36 -19.70
N GLN A 236 -15.27 25.18 -19.42
CA GLN A 236 -14.28 25.56 -20.44
C GLN A 236 -13.06 24.63 -20.40
N ASP A 237 -12.62 24.17 -21.59
CA ASP A 237 -11.39 23.40 -21.73
C ASP A 237 -10.21 24.20 -21.15
N PRO A 238 -9.27 23.57 -20.41
CA PRO A 238 -8.14 24.26 -19.83
C PRO A 238 -7.29 24.86 -20.95
N THR A 239 -7.28 26.18 -21.06
CA THR A 239 -6.57 26.89 -22.13
C THR A 239 -5.21 27.39 -21.69
N THR A 240 -4.97 27.51 -20.39
CA THR A 240 -3.75 28.07 -19.83
C THR A 240 -2.76 26.99 -19.40
N VAL A 241 -1.50 27.38 -19.22
CA VAL A 241 -0.42 26.46 -18.81
C VAL A 241 -0.67 25.88 -17.43
N LEU A 242 -1.07 26.72 -16.45
CA LEU A 242 -1.26 26.28 -15.08
C LEU A 242 -2.49 25.37 -14.97
N ASP A 243 -3.61 25.69 -15.64
CA ASP A 243 -4.81 24.84 -15.62
C ASP A 243 -4.52 23.45 -16.19
N ARG A 244 -3.74 23.37 -17.27
CA ARG A 244 -3.34 22.09 -17.90
C ARG A 244 -2.43 21.28 -16.99
N ILE A 245 -1.49 21.93 -16.29
CA ILE A 245 -0.64 21.25 -15.30
C ILE A 245 -1.48 20.72 -14.14
N GLU A 246 -2.40 21.53 -13.62
CA GLU A 246 -3.30 21.14 -12.53
C GLU A 246 -4.24 20.00 -12.93
N GLU A 247 -4.79 20.03 -14.15
CA GLU A 247 -5.58 18.94 -14.71
C GLU A 247 -4.74 17.65 -14.76
N MET A 248 -3.51 17.69 -15.28
CA MET A 248 -2.61 16.54 -15.28
C MET A 248 -2.31 16.02 -13.86
N GLU A 249 -2.06 16.92 -12.90
CA GLU A 249 -1.88 16.55 -11.49
C GLU A 249 -3.14 15.89 -10.91
N SER A 250 -4.33 16.38 -11.24
CA SER A 250 -5.60 15.83 -10.77
C SER A 250 -5.87 14.43 -11.35
N LEU A 251 -5.62 14.24 -12.65
CA LEU A 251 -5.78 12.94 -13.32
C LEU A 251 -4.78 11.92 -12.77
N LEU A 252 -3.52 12.31 -12.55
CA LEU A 252 -2.52 11.43 -11.94
C LEU A 252 -2.85 11.09 -10.48
N ARG A 253 -3.41 12.04 -9.72
CA ARG A 253 -3.90 11.78 -8.35
C ARG A 253 -5.08 10.82 -8.37
N GLN A 254 -6.03 11.01 -9.27
CA GLN A 254 -7.16 10.11 -9.44
C GLN A 254 -6.70 8.69 -9.81
N GLU A 255 -5.80 8.56 -10.79
CA GLU A 255 -5.22 7.27 -11.17
C GLU A 255 -4.46 6.64 -10.00
N SER A 256 -3.71 7.44 -9.22
CA SER A 256 -3.03 6.96 -8.01
C SER A 256 -4.03 6.49 -6.94
N GLY A 257 -5.17 7.17 -6.80
CA GLY A 257 -6.27 6.77 -5.93
C GLY A 257 -6.91 5.46 -6.38
N ASP A 258 -7.10 5.26 -7.69
CA ASP A 258 -7.60 4.02 -8.28
C ASP A 258 -6.61 2.85 -8.10
N LEU A 259 -5.30 3.13 -8.17
CA LEU A 259 -4.25 2.16 -7.88
C LEU A 259 -4.24 1.77 -6.40
N ALA A 260 -4.43 2.75 -5.50
CA ALA A 260 -4.56 2.56 -4.06
C ALA A 260 -5.92 1.95 -3.66
N ALA A 261 -6.90 1.87 -4.55
CA ALA A 261 -8.15 1.18 -4.30
C ALA A 261 -7.99 -0.34 -4.49
N TRP A 262 -8.72 -1.11 -3.68
CA TRP A 262 -8.80 -2.56 -3.88
C TRP A 262 -9.49 -2.85 -5.20
N SER A 263 -8.76 -3.44 -6.14
CA SER A 263 -9.38 -3.89 -7.38
C SER A 263 -10.39 -5.02 -7.10
N PRO A 264 -11.54 -5.03 -7.78
CA PRO A 264 -12.47 -6.16 -7.72
C PRO A 264 -11.78 -7.48 -8.05
N LEU A 265 -10.80 -7.47 -8.96
CA LEU A 265 -10.03 -8.66 -9.33
C LEU A 265 -9.14 -9.14 -8.18
N THR A 266 -8.48 -8.23 -7.44
CA THR A 266 -7.67 -8.63 -6.28
C THR A 266 -8.54 -9.14 -5.15
N LEU A 267 -9.68 -8.49 -4.88
CA LEU A 267 -10.61 -8.96 -3.85
C LEU A 267 -11.20 -10.33 -4.17
N THR A 268 -11.59 -10.56 -5.43
CA THR A 268 -12.11 -11.87 -5.86
C THR A 268 -11.02 -12.94 -5.84
N ALA A 269 -9.80 -12.64 -6.31
CA ALA A 269 -8.66 -13.55 -6.24
C ALA A 269 -8.25 -13.87 -4.80
N ALA A 270 -8.17 -12.86 -3.92
CA ALA A 270 -7.87 -13.03 -2.50
C ALA A 270 -8.97 -13.83 -1.79
N GLY A 271 -10.25 -13.53 -2.05
CA GLY A 271 -11.38 -14.28 -1.52
C GLY A 271 -11.36 -15.75 -1.97
N ALA A 272 -11.11 -16.00 -3.26
CA ALA A 272 -10.94 -17.34 -3.80
C ALA A 272 -9.72 -18.05 -3.18
N ALA A 273 -8.59 -17.36 -3.02
CA ALA A 273 -7.39 -17.89 -2.38
C ALA A 273 -7.66 -18.31 -0.92
N VAL A 274 -8.33 -17.48 -0.14
CA VAL A 274 -8.72 -17.77 1.25
C VAL A 274 -9.63 -19.00 1.31
N LEU A 275 -10.64 -19.07 0.43
CA LEU A 275 -11.60 -20.17 0.39
C LEU A 275 -10.91 -21.48 -0.02
N THR A 276 -10.01 -21.43 -1.01
CA THR A 276 -9.24 -22.59 -1.49
C THR A 276 -8.25 -23.08 -0.44
N THR A 277 -7.57 -22.15 0.26
CA THR A 277 -6.65 -22.46 1.36
C THR A 277 -7.39 -23.07 2.55
N ALA A 278 -8.54 -22.50 2.93
CA ALA A 278 -9.37 -23.05 4.00
C ALA A 278 -9.86 -24.46 3.66
N LEU A 279 -10.28 -24.68 2.40
CA LEU A 279 -10.64 -26.01 1.91
C LEU A 279 -9.45 -26.98 1.96
N PHE A 280 -8.26 -26.55 1.52
CA PHE A 280 -7.04 -27.35 1.62
C PHE A 280 -6.73 -27.74 3.08
N GLY A 281 -6.74 -26.79 4.00
CA GLY A 281 -6.52 -27.04 5.43
C GLY A 281 -7.55 -28.01 6.01
N PHE A 282 -8.83 -27.78 5.74
CA PHE A 282 -9.93 -28.64 6.17
C PHE A 282 -9.78 -30.09 5.66
N LEU A 283 -9.42 -30.26 4.39
CA LEU A 283 -9.21 -31.58 3.80
C LEU A 283 -7.94 -32.25 4.34
N THR A 284 -6.90 -31.49 4.64
CA THR A 284 -5.66 -32.00 5.23
C THR A 284 -5.90 -32.49 6.65
N VAL A 285 -6.60 -31.72 7.49
CA VAL A 285 -6.98 -32.15 8.85
C VAL A 285 -7.89 -33.38 8.80
N GLY A 286 -8.90 -33.39 7.92
CA GLY A 286 -9.77 -34.56 7.73
C GLY A 286 -8.99 -35.82 7.31
N THR A 287 -7.97 -35.64 6.47
CA THR A 287 -7.08 -36.73 6.04
C THR A 287 -6.17 -37.19 7.20
N ALA A 288 -5.63 -36.27 8.00
CA ALA A 288 -4.82 -36.59 9.17
C ALA A 288 -5.63 -37.34 10.25
N VAL A 289 -6.87 -36.93 10.53
CA VAL A 289 -7.78 -37.63 11.43
C VAL A 289 -8.11 -39.02 10.90
N PHE A 290 -8.35 -39.17 9.60
CA PHE A 290 -8.57 -40.48 8.98
C PHE A 290 -7.35 -41.41 9.14
N LEU A 291 -6.14 -40.90 8.91
CA LEU A 291 -4.89 -41.65 9.09
C LEU A 291 -4.68 -42.04 10.56
N ARG A 292 -4.96 -41.13 11.50
CA ARG A 292 -4.88 -41.39 12.94
C ARG A 292 -5.89 -42.43 13.39
N ASP A 293 -7.17 -42.28 13.01
CA ASP A 293 -8.24 -43.19 13.43
C ASP A 293 -8.06 -44.60 12.85
N ARG A 294 -7.62 -44.70 11.58
CA ARG A 294 -7.59 -45.96 10.84
C ARG A 294 -6.24 -46.67 10.84
N LEU A 295 -5.15 -45.91 10.74
CA LEU A 295 -3.79 -46.46 10.69
C LEU A 295 -3.02 -46.24 12.01
N ARG A 296 -3.57 -45.47 12.96
CA ARG A 296 -2.88 -45.07 14.21
C ARG A 296 -1.54 -44.38 13.96
N LEU A 297 -1.39 -43.74 12.79
CA LEU A 297 -0.18 -43.02 12.39
C LEU A 297 -0.41 -41.51 12.50
N VAL A 298 0.48 -40.82 13.21
CA VAL A 298 0.60 -39.36 13.16
C VAL A 298 1.61 -39.04 12.06
N SER A 299 1.13 -38.62 10.88
CA SER A 299 2.01 -38.31 9.75
C SER A 299 2.68 -36.95 9.94
N LEU A 300 3.86 -36.95 10.55
CA LEU A 300 4.71 -35.75 10.65
C LEU A 300 5.05 -35.21 9.26
N GLN A 301 5.20 -36.09 8.26
CA GLN A 301 5.51 -35.72 6.88
C GLN A 301 4.39 -34.94 6.20
N LEU A 302 3.12 -35.33 6.41
CA LEU A 302 1.98 -34.59 5.86
C LEU A 302 1.87 -33.20 6.51
N ALA A 303 2.08 -33.11 7.82
CA ALA A 303 2.09 -31.83 8.53
C ALA A 303 3.23 -30.92 8.04
N ALA A 304 4.44 -31.47 7.88
CA ALA A 304 5.60 -30.73 7.36
C ALA A 304 5.38 -30.22 5.93
N GLY A 305 4.73 -31.01 5.06
CA GLY A 305 4.40 -30.57 3.69
C GLY A 305 3.25 -29.55 3.62
N ALA A 306 2.26 -29.67 4.51
CA ALA A 306 1.09 -28.78 4.51
C ALA A 306 1.39 -27.41 5.14
N LEU A 307 2.34 -27.34 6.08
CA LEU A 307 2.66 -26.12 6.81
C LEU A 307 3.09 -24.95 5.90
N PRO A 308 4.04 -25.11 4.96
CA PRO A 308 4.40 -24.04 4.01
C PRO A 308 3.22 -23.55 3.17
N VAL A 309 2.34 -24.47 2.73
CA VAL A 309 1.15 -24.15 1.92
C VAL A 309 0.14 -23.31 2.72
N LEU A 310 0.01 -23.55 4.03
CA LEU A 310 -0.89 -22.79 4.90
C LEU A 310 -0.28 -21.46 5.37
N VAL A 311 1.04 -21.39 5.55
CA VAL A 311 1.73 -20.19 6.02
C VAL A 311 1.89 -19.15 4.91
N THR A 312 2.18 -19.57 3.68
CA THR A 312 2.36 -18.67 2.52
C THR A 312 1.23 -17.67 2.29
N PRO A 313 -0.06 -18.07 2.22
CA PRO A 313 -1.16 -17.12 2.04
C PRO A 313 -1.25 -16.09 3.17
N LEU A 314 -0.88 -16.47 4.41
CA LEU A 314 -0.87 -15.53 5.54
C LEU A 314 0.25 -14.50 5.40
N LEU A 315 1.45 -14.93 5.00
CA LEU A 315 2.59 -14.04 4.77
C LEU A 315 2.30 -13.07 3.61
N LEU A 316 1.80 -13.58 2.49
CA LEU A 316 1.46 -12.74 1.33
C LEU A 316 0.29 -11.79 1.61
N ALA A 317 -0.70 -12.21 2.40
CA ALA A 317 -1.79 -11.33 2.82
C ALA A 317 -1.30 -10.21 3.74
N PHE A 318 -0.38 -10.51 4.67
CA PHE A 318 0.21 -9.51 5.54
C PHE A 318 1.08 -8.52 4.76
N GLY A 319 1.95 -9.00 3.87
CA GLY A 319 2.76 -8.13 3.00
C GLY A 319 1.90 -7.27 2.08
N GLY A 320 0.89 -7.85 1.44
CA GLY A 320 -0.06 -7.08 0.61
C GLY A 320 -0.85 -6.04 1.40
N ALA A 321 -1.24 -6.33 2.64
CA ALA A 321 -1.93 -5.36 3.51
C ALA A 321 -1.00 -4.22 3.95
N GLN A 322 0.26 -4.52 4.27
CA GLN A 322 1.26 -3.52 4.63
C GLN A 322 1.59 -2.60 3.46
N GLU A 323 1.82 -3.16 2.26
CA GLU A 323 2.04 -2.39 1.04
C GLU A 323 0.82 -1.51 0.71
N HIS A 324 -0.39 -2.05 0.82
CA HIS A 324 -1.61 -1.27 0.59
C HIS A 324 -1.78 -0.12 1.59
N GLY A 325 -1.45 -0.33 2.87
CA GLY A 325 -1.43 0.75 3.86
C GLY A 325 -0.45 1.86 3.48
N ALA A 326 0.75 1.51 3.03
CA ALA A 326 1.73 2.49 2.56
C ALA A 326 1.28 3.22 1.27
N GLN A 327 0.56 2.56 0.36
CA GLN A 327 -0.04 3.22 -0.81
C GLN A 327 -1.04 4.31 -0.39
N GLN A 328 -1.89 4.04 0.61
CA GLN A 328 -2.84 5.03 1.14
C GLN A 328 -2.12 6.22 1.79
N ASP A 329 -1.07 5.95 2.56
CA ASP A 329 -0.31 7.01 3.20
C ASP A 329 0.47 7.87 2.19
N VAL A 330 1.01 7.26 1.14
CA VAL A 330 1.66 7.96 0.03
C VAL A 330 0.65 8.83 -0.71
N HIS A 331 -0.54 8.30 -1.01
CA HIS A 331 -1.61 9.07 -1.63
C HIS A 331 -1.99 10.28 -0.77
N ALA A 332 -2.13 10.12 0.55
CA ALA A 332 -2.41 11.22 1.47
C ALA A 332 -1.28 12.27 1.50
N ALA A 333 -0.02 11.82 1.44
CA ALA A 333 1.13 12.72 1.41
C ALA A 333 1.20 13.57 0.13
N VAL A 334 0.91 12.94 -1.02
CA VAL A 334 0.96 13.58 -2.33
C VAL A 334 -0.28 14.45 -2.59
N ALA A 335 -1.43 14.12 -2.00
CA ALA A 335 -2.62 14.97 -2.07
C ALA A 335 -2.34 16.40 -1.56
N GLY A 336 -1.49 16.54 -0.54
CA GLY A 336 -1.09 17.84 -0.01
C GLY A 336 -0.24 18.70 -0.96
N LEU A 337 0.31 18.15 -2.06
CA LEU A 337 1.06 18.94 -3.05
C LEU A 337 0.15 19.90 -3.85
N ALA A 338 -1.11 19.54 -4.04
CA ALA A 338 -2.07 20.37 -4.76
C ALA A 338 -2.37 21.67 -4.01
N ASP A 339 -2.48 21.57 -2.69
CA ASP A 339 -2.81 22.70 -1.81
C ASP A 339 -1.60 23.60 -1.49
N LEU A 340 -0.41 23.28 -2.02
CA LEU A 340 0.77 24.10 -1.79
C LEU A 340 0.66 25.44 -2.53
N GLU A 341 0.70 26.51 -1.73
CA GLU A 341 0.85 27.87 -2.23
C GLU A 341 2.25 28.06 -2.84
N ALA A 342 2.32 28.73 -3.99
CA ALA A 342 3.58 29.02 -4.66
C ALA A 342 4.29 30.20 -3.98
N ASP A 343 5.09 29.87 -2.96
CA ASP A 343 6.00 30.74 -2.23
C ASP A 343 7.47 30.27 -2.34
N GLU A 344 8.40 31.01 -1.75
CA GLU A 344 9.84 30.65 -1.74
C GLU A 344 10.13 29.36 -0.92
N GLY A 345 9.21 28.93 -0.07
CA GLY A 345 9.28 27.70 0.71
C GLY A 345 8.76 26.46 -0.02
N ALA A 346 7.97 26.64 -1.09
CA ALA A 346 7.31 25.58 -1.83
C ALA A 346 8.26 24.49 -2.34
N PRO A 347 9.45 24.78 -2.92
CA PRO A 347 10.37 23.72 -3.36
C PRO A 347 10.77 22.77 -2.23
N ARG A 348 11.05 23.32 -1.03
CA ARG A 348 11.37 22.50 0.15
C ARG A 348 10.17 21.74 0.67
N ALA A 349 8.95 22.27 0.51
CA ALA A 349 7.74 21.58 0.91
C ALA A 349 7.43 20.40 -0.01
N ILE A 350 7.63 20.59 -1.33
CA ILE A 350 7.51 19.54 -2.35
C ILE A 350 8.52 18.42 -2.09
N GLU A 351 9.80 18.76 -1.91
CA GLU A 351 10.86 17.79 -1.60
C GLU A 351 10.55 17.01 -0.31
N ARG A 352 10.12 17.70 0.76
CA ARG A 352 9.71 17.04 2.01
C ARG A 352 8.51 16.10 1.83
N ALA A 353 7.54 16.48 1.00
CA ALA A 353 6.38 15.64 0.73
C ALA A 353 6.77 14.39 -0.10
N ALA A 354 7.64 14.55 -1.09
CA ALA A 354 8.20 13.45 -1.88
C ALA A 354 9.05 12.51 -1.01
N ASP A 355 9.93 13.05 -0.16
CA ASP A 355 10.73 12.29 0.81
C ASP A 355 9.84 11.53 1.80
N ALA A 356 8.77 12.16 2.27
CA ALA A 356 7.81 11.52 3.17
C ALA A 356 7.06 10.40 2.45
N ALA A 357 6.69 10.57 1.17
CA ALA A 357 6.11 9.51 0.36
C ALA A 357 7.10 8.35 0.16
N HIS A 358 8.35 8.64 -0.19
CA HIS A 358 9.40 7.64 -0.36
C HIS A 358 9.67 6.86 0.93
N THR A 359 9.78 7.58 2.06
CA THR A 359 10.03 6.99 3.38
C THR A 359 8.88 6.06 3.76
N ARG A 360 7.62 6.50 3.63
CA ARG A 360 6.46 5.65 3.96
C ARG A 360 6.40 4.39 3.10
N MET A 361 6.72 4.49 1.81
CA MET A 361 6.82 3.33 0.93
C MET A 361 7.98 2.39 1.34
N SER A 362 9.12 2.94 1.74
CA SER A 362 10.27 2.15 2.20
C SER A 362 10.00 1.40 3.51
N VAL A 363 9.18 1.95 4.40
CA VAL A 363 8.77 1.30 5.67
C VAL A 363 7.90 0.06 5.41
N ALA A 364 7.20 0.00 4.28
CA ALA A 364 6.50 -1.22 3.88
C ALA A 364 7.44 -2.35 3.45
N ASP A 365 8.73 -2.07 3.23
CA ASP A 365 9.74 -3.00 2.74
C ASP A 365 9.27 -3.86 1.54
N PRO A 366 8.83 -3.22 0.43
CA PRO A 366 8.35 -3.94 -0.75
C PRO A 366 9.41 -4.89 -1.31
N ASP A 367 10.68 -4.51 -1.21
CA ASP A 367 11.82 -5.32 -1.65
C ASP A 367 11.94 -6.59 -0.78
N GLY A 368 11.83 -6.46 0.55
CA GLY A 368 11.79 -7.60 1.47
C GLY A 368 10.57 -8.51 1.28
N TRP A 369 9.40 -7.97 0.97
CA TRP A 369 8.22 -8.78 0.64
C TRP A 369 8.36 -9.50 -0.70
N SER A 370 8.97 -8.88 -1.70
CA SER A 370 9.25 -9.53 -2.99
C SER A 370 10.17 -10.74 -2.81
N LEU A 371 11.21 -10.62 -1.96
CA LEU A 371 12.11 -11.71 -1.61
C LEU A 371 11.37 -12.80 -0.82
N THR A 372 10.52 -12.40 0.13
CA THR A 372 9.69 -13.32 0.91
C THR A 372 8.76 -14.11 0.00
N ALA A 373 8.09 -13.47 -0.97
CA ALA A 373 7.26 -14.12 -1.96
C ALA A 373 8.09 -15.07 -2.85
N GLY A 374 9.27 -14.64 -3.28
CA GLY A 374 10.22 -15.42 -4.08
C GLY A 374 10.71 -16.70 -3.39
N ILE A 375 10.74 -16.74 -2.06
CA ILE A 375 11.14 -17.92 -1.27
C ILE A 375 9.93 -18.78 -0.88
N THR A 376 8.86 -18.14 -0.39
CA THR A 376 7.70 -18.85 0.19
C THR A 376 6.88 -19.57 -0.87
N VAL A 377 6.70 -18.99 -2.07
CA VAL A 377 5.94 -19.61 -3.15
C VAL A 377 6.58 -20.92 -3.64
N PRO A 378 7.89 -20.98 -3.97
CA PRO A 378 8.54 -22.25 -4.30
C PRO A 378 8.53 -23.25 -3.15
N ALA A 379 8.78 -22.81 -1.90
CA ALA A 379 8.75 -23.68 -0.74
C ALA A 379 7.36 -24.33 -0.54
N ALA A 380 6.29 -23.58 -0.75
CA ALA A 380 4.92 -24.09 -0.71
C ALA A 380 4.60 -25.00 -1.90
N GLY A 381 5.13 -24.71 -3.09
CA GLY A 381 5.03 -25.61 -4.25
C GLY A 381 5.65 -26.98 -3.96
N LEU A 382 6.84 -27.00 -3.35
CA LEU A 382 7.49 -28.23 -2.90
C LEU A 382 6.67 -28.94 -1.81
N GLY A 383 6.11 -28.20 -0.86
CA GLY A 383 5.20 -28.73 0.17
C GLY A 383 3.95 -29.39 -0.41
N ALA A 384 3.36 -28.80 -1.46
CA ALA A 384 2.22 -29.35 -2.18
C ALA A 384 2.59 -30.69 -2.84
N VAL A 385 3.73 -30.76 -3.53
CA VAL A 385 4.24 -32.00 -4.15
C VAL A 385 4.52 -33.07 -3.08
N ALA A 386 5.16 -32.69 -1.96
CA ALA A 386 5.43 -33.59 -0.84
C ALA A 386 4.14 -34.18 -0.24
N CYS A 387 3.08 -33.38 -0.11
CA CYS A 387 1.76 -33.86 0.31
C CYS A 387 1.19 -34.91 -0.67
N GLY A 388 1.35 -34.72 -1.97
CA GLY A 388 0.94 -35.70 -2.98
C GLY A 388 1.74 -37.00 -2.89
N VAL A 389 3.07 -36.90 -2.82
CA VAL A 389 3.98 -38.06 -2.74
C VAL A 389 3.77 -38.86 -1.46
N THR A 390 3.62 -38.20 -0.30
CA THR A 390 3.36 -38.89 0.97
C THR A 390 2.06 -39.69 0.94
N LEU A 391 1.00 -39.14 0.36
CA LEU A 391 -0.26 -39.86 0.17
C LEU A 391 -0.15 -41.00 -0.85
N TYR A 392 0.64 -40.83 -1.90
CA TYR A 392 0.94 -41.91 -2.85
C TYR A 392 1.63 -43.09 -2.15
N LEU A 393 2.64 -42.80 -1.31
CA LEU A 393 3.36 -43.81 -0.55
C LEU A 393 2.44 -44.56 0.44
N TYR A 394 1.51 -43.87 1.10
CA TYR A 394 0.51 -44.51 1.96
C TYR A 394 -0.55 -45.31 1.19
N GLY A 395 -0.80 -44.94 -0.08
CA GLY A 395 -1.78 -45.62 -0.94
C GLY A 395 -1.26 -46.87 -1.63
N ARG A 396 0.07 -47.12 -1.60
CA ARG A 396 0.66 -48.31 -2.20
C ARG A 396 0.14 -49.56 -1.48
N PRO A 397 -0.37 -50.57 -2.21
CA PRO A 397 -0.71 -51.85 -1.59
C PRO A 397 0.57 -52.38 -0.95
N TYR A 398 0.60 -52.46 0.38
CA TYR A 398 1.64 -53.23 1.06
C TYR A 398 1.58 -54.62 0.44
N PRO A 399 2.71 -55.18 -0.06
CA PRO A 399 2.72 -56.54 -0.56
C PRO A 399 2.14 -57.38 0.57
N ALA A 400 0.92 -57.89 0.35
CA ALA A 400 0.20 -58.63 1.36
C ALA A 400 1.17 -59.67 1.87
N ALA A 401 1.49 -59.63 3.17
CA ALA A 401 2.36 -60.61 3.80
C ALA A 401 1.86 -61.96 3.32
N ARG A 402 2.65 -62.59 2.43
CA ARG A 402 2.27 -63.78 1.65
C ARG A 402 1.58 -64.67 2.64
N THR A 403 0.25 -64.81 2.54
CA THR A 403 -0.50 -65.64 3.46
C THR A 403 0.16 -66.99 3.32
N ARG A 404 0.86 -67.39 4.39
CA ARG A 404 1.64 -68.61 4.44
C ARG A 404 0.61 -69.70 4.16
N ARG A 405 0.54 -70.14 2.89
CA ARG A 405 -0.25 -71.30 2.51
C ARG A 405 0.35 -72.41 3.35
N THR A 406 -0.33 -72.75 4.44
CA THR A 406 -0.14 -74.00 5.13
C THR A 406 -0.36 -75.06 4.07
N TYR A 407 0.74 -75.60 3.55
CA TYR A 407 0.74 -76.89 2.90
C TYR A 407 0.25 -77.86 3.99
N THR A 408 -1.03 -78.22 3.93
CA THR A 408 -1.49 -79.45 4.55
C THR A 408 -0.99 -80.56 3.64
N ASP A 409 0.07 -81.23 4.09
CA ASP A 409 0.58 -82.46 3.48
C ASP A 409 -0.54 -83.51 3.42
N ALA A 410 -0.57 -84.22 2.28
CA ALA A 410 -1.46 -85.34 1.99
C ALA A 410 -0.87 -86.65 2.52
#